data_AF-A0A0D2CJ35-F1
#
_entry.id   AF-A0A0D2CJ35-F1
#
_cell.length_a   1.000
_cell.length_b   1.000
_cell.length_c   1.000
_cell.angle_alpha   90.00
_cell.angle_beta   90.00
_cell.angle_gamma   90.00
#
_symmetry.space_group_name_H-M   'P 1'
#
loop_
_entity.id
_entity.type
_entity.pdbx_description
1 polymer ?
#
loop_
_entity_poly.entity_id
_entity_poly.type
_entity_poly.pdbx_seq_one_letter_code
_entity_poly.pdbx_strand_id
1 'polypeptide(L)'
;MENRLTTSRPTSSSETETRSNSPPRSRSSMNKLEPPPPTPAYDASALLIQPSPLLTSSLHSRNSATSAQESAYLRQAKWLRWTRGVLSILTIATATAAVGCEGHVLHRYNRTHTSSNWHLPPLWPTDVDVRPTLAILISATLIIVLSLSYLIVSIIPTPYSRTLLYNVLFLASSLAGIILTVFAIPFNSLLTSPTSHHQRDSIQSWTCKFSRGASQFMADAHSLQIPVYVTNGIPIPAGFKRLCKESEVSQGLIAALLALEAVNVGVAVVGVLLERNMANRRTQRYAEKSEKQTVSFEKN
;
A
#
# COMPACT_ATOMS: atom_id res chain seq x y z
N MET A 1 -54.10 17.65 -13.09
CA MET A 1 -53.75 16.33 -13.64
C MET A 1 -52.65 15.75 -12.78
N GLU A 2 -53.07 14.94 -11.80
CA GLU A 2 -52.23 14.17 -10.89
C GLU A 2 -51.40 13.12 -11.62
N ASN A 3 -50.21 12.80 -11.06
CA ASN A 3 -49.86 11.43 -10.71
C ASN A 3 -48.71 11.40 -9.69
N ARG A 4 -49.07 10.96 -8.47
CA ARG A 4 -48.18 10.43 -7.41
C ARG A 4 -47.83 8.98 -7.72
N LEU A 5 -46.68 8.50 -7.25
CA LEU A 5 -46.48 7.18 -6.57
C LEU A 5 -44.98 7.10 -6.17
N THR A 6 -44.59 7.20 -4.90
CA THR A 6 -44.61 6.26 -3.75
C THR A 6 -43.21 5.74 -3.41
N THR A 7 -42.77 6.17 -2.23
CA THR A 7 -41.70 5.65 -1.38
C THR A 7 -42.04 4.27 -0.80
N SER A 8 -41.07 3.37 -0.69
CA SER A 8 -41.05 2.36 0.39
C SER A 8 -39.66 1.74 0.62
N ARG A 9 -39.19 1.86 1.86
CA ARG A 9 -38.23 1.03 2.63
C ARG A 9 -38.90 0.90 4.03
N PRO A 10 -38.43 0.12 5.04
CA PRO A 10 -37.47 -1.00 5.14
C PRO A 10 -37.97 -2.20 6.02
N THR A 11 -37.22 -3.31 6.07
CA THR A 11 -37.09 -4.29 7.20
C THR A 11 -35.99 -5.30 6.82
N SER A 12 -34.94 -5.67 7.55
CA SER A 12 -34.61 -5.96 8.97
C SER A 12 -35.13 -7.29 9.53
N SER A 13 -34.28 -8.32 9.51
CA SER A 13 -34.13 -9.47 10.45
C SER A 13 -32.96 -10.33 9.93
N SER A 14 -31.80 -10.50 10.58
CA SER A 14 -31.45 -11.20 11.85
C SER A 14 -31.65 -12.72 11.80
N GLU A 15 -30.74 -13.44 12.52
CA GLU A 15 -30.51 -14.90 12.65
C GLU A 15 -29.39 -15.42 11.71
N THR A 16 -28.17 -15.73 12.14
CA THR A 16 -27.62 -16.49 13.29
C THR A 16 -28.05 -17.95 13.32
N GLU A 17 -27.28 -18.84 12.69
CA GLU A 17 -27.07 -20.16 13.30
C GLU A 17 -25.74 -20.82 12.90
N THR A 18 -25.05 -21.27 13.94
CA THR A 18 -23.79 -21.99 13.99
C THR A 18 -24.10 -23.48 13.91
N ARG A 19 -23.49 -24.26 13.00
CA ARG A 19 -23.25 -25.69 13.32
C ARG A 19 -22.16 -26.36 12.48
N SER A 20 -21.10 -26.69 13.20
CA SER A 20 -20.20 -27.83 12.99
C SER A 20 -20.97 -29.12 12.66
N ASN A 21 -20.47 -29.92 11.71
CA ASN A 21 -20.43 -31.38 11.86
C ASN A 21 -19.50 -32.07 10.85
N SER A 22 -18.80 -33.06 11.41
CA SER A 22 -17.72 -33.87 10.86
C SER A 22 -18.21 -34.95 9.86
N PRO A 23 -17.29 -35.65 9.14
CA PRO A 23 -17.63 -36.54 8.03
C PRO A 23 -18.03 -37.96 8.48
N PRO A 24 -18.72 -38.73 7.61
CA PRO A 24 -19.21 -40.06 7.95
C PRO A 24 -18.13 -41.14 7.86
N ARG A 25 -18.27 -42.08 8.80
CA ARG A 25 -17.46 -43.24 9.09
C ARG A 25 -17.96 -44.42 8.24
N SER A 26 -17.17 -44.89 7.28
CA SER A 26 -17.50 -46.07 6.47
C SER A 26 -17.17 -47.37 7.22
N ARG A 27 -18.21 -48.19 7.39
CA ARG A 27 -18.18 -49.60 7.82
C ARG A 27 -17.56 -50.48 6.73
N SER A 28 -16.65 -51.37 7.13
CA SER A 28 -16.19 -52.55 6.39
C SER A 28 -16.03 -53.66 7.43
N SER A 29 -17.02 -54.52 7.57
CA SER A 29 -17.13 -55.87 6.97
C SER A 29 -16.07 -56.84 7.52
N MET A 30 -16.52 -57.64 8.48
CA MET A 30 -15.80 -58.80 9.00
C MET A 30 -15.88 -59.93 7.98
N ASN A 31 -14.73 -60.47 7.57
CA ASN A 31 -14.63 -61.83 7.07
C ASN A 31 -13.47 -62.55 7.76
N LYS A 32 -13.88 -63.50 8.60
CA LYS A 32 -13.42 -64.90 8.69
C LYS A 32 -11.91 -65.18 8.84
N LEU A 33 -11.61 -65.67 10.04
CA LEU A 33 -10.42 -66.40 10.51
C LEU A 33 -9.73 -67.31 9.47
N GLU A 34 -8.42 -67.14 9.37
CA GLU A 34 -7.45 -68.21 9.05
C GLU A 34 -6.28 -68.09 10.06
N PRO A 35 -5.72 -69.19 10.60
CA PRO A 35 -4.69 -69.12 11.64
C PRO A 35 -3.33 -68.75 11.04
N PRO A 36 -2.52 -67.93 11.73
CA PRO A 36 -1.21 -67.55 11.23
C PRO A 36 -0.17 -68.68 11.40
N PRO A 37 0.79 -68.81 10.47
CA PRO A 37 1.94 -69.69 10.63
C PRO A 37 2.87 -69.21 11.76
N PRO A 38 3.66 -70.11 12.38
CA PRO A 38 4.52 -69.76 13.52
C PRO A 38 5.54 -68.71 13.12
N THR A 39 5.49 -67.56 13.80
CA THR A 39 6.46 -66.48 13.67
C THR A 39 7.85 -66.97 14.10
N PRO A 40 8.92 -66.73 13.32
CA PRO A 40 10.26 -66.81 13.86
C PRO A 40 10.39 -65.80 14.99
N ALA A 41 10.88 -66.25 16.14
CA ALA A 41 11.17 -65.39 17.28
C ALA A 41 12.16 -64.30 16.83
N TYR A 42 11.64 -63.09 16.65
CA TYR A 42 12.47 -61.91 16.49
C TYR A 42 13.11 -61.63 17.84
N ASP A 43 14.42 -61.84 17.88
CA ASP A 43 15.28 -61.56 19.01
C ASP A 43 15.20 -60.05 19.32
N ALA A 44 14.44 -59.69 20.36
CA ALA A 44 14.26 -58.31 20.82
C ALA A 44 15.57 -57.65 21.30
N SER A 45 16.65 -58.42 21.31
CA SER A 45 18.02 -58.04 21.63
C SER A 45 18.63 -57.03 20.64
N ALA A 46 18.10 -56.90 19.41
CA ALA A 46 18.62 -55.97 18.40
C ALA A 46 18.11 -54.51 18.52
N LEU A 47 17.14 -54.24 19.41
CA LEU A 47 16.62 -52.89 19.67
C LEU A 47 17.25 -52.21 20.91
N LEU A 48 18.26 -52.82 21.51
CA LEU A 48 19.20 -52.10 22.35
C LEU A 48 20.16 -51.34 21.44
N ILE A 49 19.67 -50.24 20.87
CA ILE A 49 20.51 -49.15 20.41
C ILE A 49 21.31 -48.72 21.63
N GLN A 50 22.55 -49.20 21.68
CA GLN A 50 23.59 -48.69 22.55
C GLN A 50 23.53 -47.17 22.44
N PRO A 51 23.23 -46.40 23.51
CA PRO A 51 23.33 -44.97 23.45
C PRO A 51 24.81 -44.63 23.31
N SER A 52 25.29 -44.57 22.07
CA SER A 52 26.62 -44.07 21.77
C SER A 52 26.76 -42.70 22.42
N PRO A 53 27.66 -42.54 23.40
CA PRO A 53 27.74 -41.30 24.14
C PRO A 53 28.31 -40.19 23.24
N LEU A 54 27.69 -39.01 23.33
CA LEU A 54 28.34 -37.70 23.18
C LEU A 54 28.73 -37.17 21.78
N LEU A 55 28.35 -37.79 20.66
CA LEU A 55 28.52 -37.14 19.34
C LEU A 55 27.24 -36.46 18.81
N THR A 56 26.07 -36.95 19.20
CA THR A 56 24.77 -36.37 18.78
C THR A 56 24.46 -35.07 19.49
N SER A 57 24.92 -34.85 20.73
CA SER A 57 24.72 -33.59 21.46
C SER A 57 25.43 -32.40 20.79
N SER A 58 26.60 -32.65 20.18
CA SER A 58 27.35 -31.62 19.46
C SER A 58 26.75 -31.27 18.10
N LEU A 59 26.13 -32.25 17.42
CA LEU A 59 25.38 -32.02 16.18
C LEU A 59 24.04 -31.35 16.46
N HIS A 60 23.36 -31.71 17.56
CA HIS A 60 22.13 -31.07 17.97
C HIS A 60 22.38 -29.63 18.40
N SER A 61 23.38 -29.32 19.22
CA SER A 61 23.65 -27.91 19.61
C SER A 61 24.06 -27.02 18.42
N ARG A 62 24.84 -27.55 17.47
CA ARG A 62 25.23 -26.84 16.23
C ARG A 62 24.06 -26.56 15.30
N ASN A 63 23.15 -27.53 15.15
CA ASN A 63 21.96 -27.37 14.32
C ASN A 63 20.86 -26.58 15.04
N SER A 64 20.77 -26.65 16.37
CA SER A 64 19.78 -25.92 17.18
C SER A 64 20.03 -24.42 17.21
N ALA A 65 21.29 -23.98 17.31
CA ALA A 65 21.62 -22.55 17.23
C ALA A 65 21.36 -22.00 15.82
N THR A 66 21.67 -22.78 14.78
CA THR A 66 21.37 -22.42 13.38
C THR A 66 19.86 -22.39 13.12
N SER A 67 19.09 -23.38 13.61
CA SER A 67 17.65 -23.49 13.36
C SER A 67 16.82 -22.47 14.14
N ALA A 68 17.20 -22.13 15.38
CA ALA A 68 16.55 -21.07 16.15
C ALA A 68 16.74 -19.70 15.48
N GLN A 69 17.96 -19.42 15.00
CA GLN A 69 18.26 -18.16 14.33
C GLN A 69 17.64 -18.08 12.92
N GLU A 70 17.57 -19.20 12.21
CA GLU A 70 16.96 -19.30 10.88
C GLU A 70 15.43 -19.19 10.94
N SER A 71 14.78 -19.83 11.91
CA SER A 71 13.33 -19.71 12.10
C SER A 71 12.91 -18.28 12.48
N ALA A 72 13.69 -17.59 13.33
CA ALA A 72 13.46 -16.18 13.64
C ALA A 72 13.57 -15.29 12.37
N TYR A 73 14.56 -15.55 11.52
CA TYR A 73 14.72 -14.86 10.24
C TYR A 73 13.57 -15.12 9.29
N LEU A 74 13.14 -16.38 9.13
CA LEU A 74 12.01 -16.74 8.26
C LEU A 74 10.71 -16.07 8.72
N ARG A 75 10.49 -15.96 10.04
CA ARG A 75 9.33 -15.25 10.60
C ARG A 75 9.38 -13.75 10.26
N GLN A 76 10.53 -13.11 10.43
CA GLN A 76 10.74 -11.70 10.07
C GLN A 76 10.60 -11.47 8.56
N ALA A 77 11.15 -12.34 7.72
CA ALA A 77 11.06 -12.26 6.27
C ALA A 77 9.61 -12.43 5.78
N LYS A 78 8.84 -13.33 6.39
CA LYS A 78 7.40 -13.47 6.10
C LYS A 78 6.66 -12.18 6.46
N TRP A 79 6.92 -11.64 7.65
CA TRP A 79 6.27 -10.40 8.09
C TRP A 79 6.60 -9.23 7.16
N LEU A 80 7.87 -9.04 6.79
CA LEU A 80 8.31 -8.03 5.83
C LEU A 80 7.65 -8.16 4.45
N ARG A 81 7.44 -9.39 3.97
CA ARG A 81 6.72 -9.61 2.70
C ARG A 81 5.28 -9.12 2.79
N TRP A 82 4.58 -9.44 3.88
CA TRP A 82 3.22 -8.98 4.10
C TRP A 82 3.14 -7.46 4.27
N THR A 83 4.02 -6.87 5.06
CA THR A 83 4.01 -5.40 5.27
C THR A 83 4.24 -4.66 3.97
N ARG A 84 5.20 -5.08 3.14
CA ARG A 84 5.42 -4.47 1.81
C ARG A 84 4.22 -4.62 0.90
N GLY A 85 3.61 -5.81 0.85
CA GLY A 85 2.41 -6.03 0.04
C GLY A 85 1.27 -5.11 0.45
N VAL A 86 0.98 -5.00 1.75
CA VAL A 86 -0.06 -4.10 2.28
C VAL A 86 0.26 -2.65 1.98
N LEU A 87 1.51 -2.23 2.18
CA LEU A 87 1.93 -0.83 2.00
C LEU A 87 1.89 -0.42 0.52
N SER A 88 2.27 -1.33 -0.40
CA SER A 88 2.12 -1.12 -1.84
C SER A 88 0.65 -0.99 -2.25
N ILE A 89 -0.25 -1.83 -1.73
CA ILE A 89 -1.69 -1.73 -2.03
C ILE A 89 -2.24 -0.40 -1.52
N LEU A 90 -1.88 0.00 -0.29
CA LEU A 90 -2.31 1.27 0.29
C LEU A 90 -1.79 2.48 -0.52
N THR A 91 -0.55 2.40 -0.99
CA THR A 91 0.07 3.43 -1.84
C THR A 91 -0.69 3.55 -3.16
N ILE A 92 -1.00 2.43 -3.83
CA ILE A 92 -1.78 2.41 -5.08
C ILE A 92 -3.18 2.98 -4.87
N ALA A 93 -3.87 2.58 -3.78
CA ALA A 93 -5.21 3.07 -3.47
C ALA A 93 -5.22 4.60 -3.26
N THR A 94 -4.26 5.10 -2.48
CA THR A 94 -4.12 6.53 -2.19
C THR A 94 -3.78 7.33 -3.45
N ALA A 95 -2.85 6.83 -4.28
CA ALA A 95 -2.48 7.47 -5.54
C ALA A 95 -3.63 7.45 -6.55
N THR A 96 -4.39 6.36 -6.64
CA THR A 96 -5.56 6.28 -7.52
C THR A 96 -6.64 7.27 -7.09
N ALA A 97 -6.86 7.44 -5.79
CA ALA A 97 -7.78 8.46 -5.28
C ALA A 97 -7.31 9.88 -5.64
N ALA A 98 -6.01 10.17 -5.50
CA ALA A 98 -5.45 11.47 -5.88
C ALA A 98 -5.62 11.76 -7.38
N VAL A 99 -5.30 10.79 -8.24
CA VAL A 99 -5.50 10.88 -9.69
C VAL A 99 -6.98 11.05 -10.04
N GLY A 100 -7.89 10.36 -9.34
CA GLY A 100 -9.33 10.49 -9.53
C GLY A 100 -9.85 11.89 -9.21
N CYS A 101 -9.40 12.47 -8.09
CA CYS A 101 -9.77 13.83 -7.68
C CYS A 101 -9.24 14.89 -8.68
N GLU A 102 -7.95 14.88 -8.98
CA GLU A 102 -7.36 15.86 -9.93
C GLU A 102 -7.83 15.64 -11.36
N GLY A 103 -8.03 14.38 -11.77
CA GLY A 103 -8.55 14.03 -13.09
C GLY A 103 -9.97 14.55 -13.30
N HIS A 104 -10.83 14.48 -12.28
CA HIS A 104 -12.17 15.07 -12.35
C HIS A 104 -12.11 16.59 -12.48
N VAL A 105 -11.25 17.24 -11.68
CA VAL A 105 -11.06 18.70 -11.69
C VAL A 105 -10.56 19.15 -13.06
N LEU A 106 -9.52 18.50 -13.59
CA LEU A 106 -8.94 18.82 -14.89
C LEU A 106 -9.93 18.57 -16.04
N HIS A 107 -10.72 17.49 -15.98
CA HIS A 107 -11.75 17.21 -16.98
C HIS A 107 -12.82 18.30 -17.02
N ARG A 108 -13.27 18.76 -15.85
CA ARG A 108 -14.24 19.85 -15.73
C ARG A 108 -13.70 21.17 -16.24
N TYR A 109 -12.45 21.50 -15.90
CA TYR A 109 -11.75 22.66 -16.45
C TYR A 109 -11.69 22.58 -17.98
N ASN A 110 -11.24 21.45 -18.53
CA ASN A 110 -11.11 21.26 -19.97
C ASN A 110 -12.46 21.43 -20.70
N ARG A 111 -13.57 20.95 -20.12
CA ARG A 111 -14.91 21.16 -20.72
C ARG A 111 -15.45 22.59 -20.61
N THR A 112 -15.03 23.36 -19.61
CA THR A 112 -15.61 24.68 -19.31
C THR A 112 -14.76 25.85 -19.77
N HIS A 113 -13.46 25.64 -20.02
CA HIS A 113 -12.57 26.69 -20.52
C HIS A 113 -12.75 26.98 -22.03
N THR A 114 -13.18 26.01 -22.85
CA THR A 114 -13.22 26.12 -24.34
C THR A 114 -14.54 26.68 -24.89
N SER A 115 -15.36 27.34 -24.07
CA SER A 115 -16.63 27.91 -24.51
C SER A 115 -16.46 29.23 -25.29
N SER A 116 -15.51 29.34 -26.21
CA SER A 116 -15.42 30.51 -27.12
C SER A 116 -16.50 30.49 -28.22
N ASN A 117 -17.11 29.33 -28.49
CA ASN A 117 -18.14 29.18 -29.52
C ASN A 117 -19.53 29.68 -29.10
N TRP A 118 -19.74 29.93 -27.81
CA TRP A 118 -20.97 30.48 -27.27
C TRP A 118 -20.57 31.79 -26.60
N HIS A 119 -21.23 32.91 -26.91
CA HIS A 119 -20.94 34.26 -26.38
C HIS A 119 -21.17 34.42 -24.86
N LEU A 120 -20.85 33.40 -24.07
CA LEU A 120 -20.91 33.39 -22.63
C LEU A 120 -19.66 34.12 -22.07
N PRO A 121 -19.82 34.94 -21.02
CA PRO A 121 -18.68 35.56 -20.35
C PRO A 121 -17.71 34.49 -19.84
N PRO A 122 -16.38 34.75 -19.87
CA PRO A 122 -15.37 33.77 -19.51
C PRO A 122 -15.51 33.39 -18.03
N LEU A 123 -15.84 32.12 -17.78
CA LEU A 123 -15.98 31.57 -16.41
C LEU A 123 -14.62 31.46 -15.69
N TRP A 124 -13.54 31.41 -16.46
CA TRP A 124 -12.16 31.25 -16.01
C TRP A 124 -11.33 32.46 -16.43
N PRO A 125 -10.32 32.87 -15.63
CA PRO A 125 -9.40 33.92 -16.04
C PRO A 125 -8.58 33.47 -17.27
N THR A 126 -8.07 34.42 -18.06
CA THR A 126 -7.30 34.16 -19.29
C THR A 126 -5.99 33.42 -19.05
N ASP A 127 -5.43 33.50 -17.84
CA ASP A 127 -4.14 32.92 -17.45
C ASP A 127 -4.28 31.93 -16.27
N VAL A 128 -5.10 30.88 -16.42
CA VAL A 128 -5.17 29.81 -15.40
C VAL A 128 -3.96 28.89 -15.49
N ASP A 129 -3.23 28.75 -14.38
CA ASP A 129 -2.12 27.81 -14.28
C ASP A 129 -2.62 26.38 -14.00
N VAL A 130 -2.47 25.51 -15.01
CA VAL A 130 -2.80 24.06 -14.94
C VAL A 130 -1.62 23.19 -14.51
N ARG A 131 -0.43 23.77 -14.45
CA ARG A 131 0.83 23.06 -14.16
C ARG A 131 0.83 22.34 -12.81
N PRO A 132 0.32 22.93 -11.70
CA PRO A 132 0.28 22.23 -10.41
C PRO A 132 -0.57 20.95 -10.44
N THR A 133 -1.74 21.02 -11.07
CA THR A 133 -2.65 19.87 -11.24
C THR A 133 -2.01 18.78 -12.09
N LEU A 134 -1.34 19.14 -13.19
CA LEU A 134 -0.63 18.17 -14.01
C LEU A 134 0.56 17.54 -13.29
N ALA A 135 1.31 18.29 -12.48
CA ALA A 135 2.42 17.76 -11.70
C ALA A 135 1.95 16.67 -10.72
N ILE A 136 0.85 16.92 -10.01
CA ILE A 136 0.21 15.93 -9.12
C ILE A 136 -0.25 14.70 -9.92
N LEU A 137 -0.95 14.92 -11.03
CA LEU A 137 -1.51 13.83 -11.83
C LEU A 137 -0.42 12.92 -12.41
N ILE A 138 0.63 13.51 -12.99
CA ILE A 138 1.76 12.77 -13.58
C ILE A 138 2.51 12.02 -12.47
N SER A 139 2.84 12.69 -11.36
CA SER A 139 3.60 12.06 -10.28
C SER A 139 2.85 10.89 -9.64
N ALA A 140 1.57 11.05 -9.33
CA ALA A 140 0.73 9.99 -8.78
C ALA A 140 0.57 8.82 -9.77
N THR A 141 0.45 9.09 -11.07
CA THR A 141 0.36 8.04 -12.10
C THR A 141 1.65 7.21 -12.17
N LEU A 142 2.81 7.86 -12.09
CA LEU A 142 4.11 7.17 -12.07
C LEU A 142 4.28 6.31 -10.81
N ILE A 143 3.83 6.79 -9.65
CA ILE A 143 3.83 6.03 -8.39
C ILE A 143 2.95 4.77 -8.51
N ILE A 144 1.77 4.88 -9.15
CA ILE A 144 0.90 3.73 -9.43
C ILE A 144 1.64 2.71 -10.28
N VAL A 145 2.25 3.13 -11.40
CA VAL A 145 2.97 2.24 -12.31
C VAL A 145 4.14 1.54 -11.60
N LEU A 146 4.93 2.29 -10.83
CA LEU A 146 6.05 1.77 -10.05
C LEU A 146 5.59 0.76 -9.00
N SER A 147 4.57 1.10 -8.21
CA SER A 147 4.01 0.22 -7.17
C SER A 147 3.34 -1.03 -7.75
N LEU A 148 2.64 -0.89 -8.87
CA LEU A 148 1.99 -2.00 -9.56
C LEU A 148 3.02 -2.96 -10.15
N SER A 149 4.09 -2.43 -10.76
CA SER A 149 5.19 -3.24 -11.29
C SER A 149 5.85 -4.07 -10.17
N TYR A 150 6.03 -3.49 -8.99
CA TYR A 150 6.52 -4.21 -7.82
C TYR A 150 5.57 -5.33 -7.39
N LEU A 151 4.26 -5.07 -7.32
CA LEU A 151 3.27 -6.10 -6.96
C LEU A 151 3.24 -7.26 -7.96
N ILE A 152 3.27 -6.97 -9.26
CA ILE A 152 3.31 -8.00 -10.32
C ILE A 152 4.54 -8.88 -10.12
N VAL A 153 5.71 -8.26 -9.94
CA VAL A 153 6.97 -8.98 -9.71
C VAL A 153 6.94 -9.78 -8.41
N SER A 154 6.26 -9.29 -7.36
CA SER A 154 6.11 -9.97 -6.07
C SER A 154 5.15 -11.17 -6.10
N ILE A 155 4.19 -11.20 -7.03
CA ILE A 155 3.23 -12.31 -7.16
C ILE A 155 3.87 -13.52 -7.85
N ILE A 156 4.85 -13.31 -8.73
CA ILE A 156 5.51 -14.39 -9.47
C ILE A 156 6.29 -15.27 -8.48
N PRO A 157 5.89 -16.55 -8.28
CA PRO A 157 6.59 -17.45 -7.39
C PRO A 157 7.91 -17.87 -8.05
N THR A 158 9.00 -17.18 -7.74
CA THR A 158 10.32 -17.56 -8.24
C THR A 158 10.90 -18.71 -7.40
N PRO A 159 11.38 -19.80 -8.02
CA PRO A 159 11.98 -20.94 -7.31
C PRO A 159 13.34 -20.60 -6.66
N TYR A 160 13.96 -19.49 -7.06
CA TYR A 160 15.23 -19.00 -6.48
C TYR A 160 14.98 -17.88 -5.46
N SER A 161 15.70 -17.90 -4.34
CA SER A 161 15.61 -16.88 -3.28
C SER A 161 16.22 -15.54 -3.70
N ARG A 162 15.56 -14.80 -4.60
CA ARG A 162 15.96 -13.45 -5.01
C ARG A 162 15.46 -12.36 -4.05
N THR A 163 15.45 -12.64 -2.74
CA THR A 163 14.94 -11.72 -1.70
C THR A 163 15.65 -10.37 -1.71
N LEU A 164 16.96 -10.37 -1.97
CA LEU A 164 17.75 -9.13 -2.12
C LEU A 164 17.27 -8.28 -3.30
N LEU A 165 17.01 -8.88 -4.46
CA LEU A 165 16.55 -8.15 -5.65
C LEU A 165 15.17 -7.52 -5.40
N TYR A 166 14.24 -8.24 -4.77
CA TYR A 166 12.94 -7.66 -4.39
C TYR A 166 13.08 -6.49 -3.41
N ASN A 167 14.00 -6.58 -2.44
CA ASN A 167 14.27 -5.49 -1.50
C ASN A 167 14.86 -4.26 -2.21
N VAL A 168 15.77 -4.46 -3.16
CA VAL A 168 16.39 -3.37 -3.93
C VAL A 168 15.38 -2.73 -4.88
N LEU A 169 14.56 -3.51 -5.57
CA LEU A 169 13.50 -2.99 -6.44
C LEU A 169 12.47 -2.19 -5.65
N PHE A 170 12.05 -2.70 -4.49
CA PHE A 170 11.15 -1.99 -3.60
C PHE A 170 11.76 -0.67 -3.12
N LEU A 171 13.03 -0.70 -2.68
CA LEU A 171 13.76 0.50 -2.25
C LEU A 171 13.87 1.54 -3.38
N ALA A 172 14.25 1.11 -4.59
CA ALA A 172 14.39 1.98 -5.75
C ALA A 172 13.05 2.60 -6.16
N SER A 173 11.98 1.81 -6.14
CA SER A 173 10.61 2.27 -6.40
C SER A 173 10.20 3.34 -5.40
N SER A 174 10.41 3.11 -4.10
CA SER A 174 10.04 4.07 -3.05
C SER A 174 10.89 5.33 -3.05
N LEU A 175 12.19 5.22 -3.34
CA LEU A 175 13.06 6.38 -3.54
C LEU A 175 12.57 7.24 -4.70
N ALA A 176 12.21 6.62 -5.83
CA ALA A 176 11.62 7.33 -6.95
C ALA A 176 10.30 8.01 -6.53
N GLY A 177 9.43 7.31 -5.79
CA GLY A 177 8.17 7.87 -5.26
C GLY A 177 8.37 9.08 -4.35
N ILE A 178 9.37 9.06 -3.46
CA ILE A 178 9.75 10.23 -2.64
C ILE A 178 10.18 11.38 -3.55
N ILE A 179 11.06 11.14 -4.52
CA ILE A 179 11.55 12.19 -5.42
C ILE A 179 10.36 12.82 -6.18
N LEU A 180 9.47 11.99 -6.72
CA LEU A 180 8.26 12.41 -7.44
C LEU A 180 7.31 13.26 -6.59
N THR A 181 7.03 12.85 -5.35
CA THR A 181 6.17 13.61 -4.42
C THR A 181 6.84 14.90 -3.95
N VAL A 182 8.15 14.86 -3.66
CA VAL A 182 8.95 16.03 -3.29
C VAL A 182 9.05 17.03 -4.43
N PHE A 183 8.95 16.64 -5.70
CA PHE A 183 8.85 17.60 -6.81
C PHE A 183 7.44 18.19 -6.95
N ALA A 184 6.39 17.41 -6.68
CA ALA A 184 5.00 17.86 -6.81
C ALA A 184 4.58 18.92 -5.77
N ILE A 185 5.02 18.76 -4.51
CA ILE A 185 4.68 19.64 -3.38
C ILE A 185 5.20 21.09 -3.52
N PRO A 186 6.49 21.33 -3.79
CA PRO A 186 7.03 22.68 -3.93
C PRO A 186 6.49 23.36 -5.18
N PHE A 187 6.14 22.63 -6.25
CA PHE A 187 5.46 23.26 -7.39
C PHE A 187 4.12 23.87 -6.97
N ASN A 188 3.39 23.19 -6.07
CA ASN A 188 2.12 23.71 -5.55
C ASN A 188 2.34 24.85 -4.53
N SER A 189 3.37 24.78 -3.68
CA SER A 189 3.63 25.81 -2.66
C SER A 189 4.36 27.05 -3.19
N LEU A 190 5.32 26.91 -4.11
CA LEU A 190 6.04 28.05 -4.69
C LEU A 190 5.15 28.88 -5.62
N LEU A 191 4.26 28.26 -6.39
CA LEU A 191 3.31 29.00 -7.24
C LEU A 191 2.22 29.71 -6.44
N THR A 192 2.04 29.35 -5.15
CA THR A 192 1.09 29.99 -4.24
C THR A 192 1.76 31.02 -3.31
N SER A 193 3.08 31.24 -3.44
CA SER A 193 3.77 32.23 -2.61
C SER A 193 3.28 33.66 -2.94
N PRO A 194 2.77 34.41 -1.96
CA PRO A 194 2.05 35.68 -2.16
C PRO A 194 2.95 36.87 -2.54
N THR A 195 4.21 36.64 -2.90
CA THR A 195 5.24 37.68 -3.04
C THR A 195 5.45 38.19 -4.47
N SER A 196 4.84 37.57 -5.49
CA SER A 196 5.00 37.97 -6.88
C SER A 196 3.80 38.79 -7.39
N HIS A 197 4.11 39.99 -7.88
CA HIS A 197 3.23 41.04 -8.39
C HIS A 197 2.38 40.64 -9.64
N HIS A 198 2.39 39.36 -10.03
CA HIS A 198 1.59 38.77 -11.11
C HIS A 198 0.97 37.47 -10.62
N GLN A 199 -0.15 37.60 -9.91
CA GLN A 199 -0.87 36.49 -9.32
C GLN A 199 -1.62 35.72 -10.41
N ARG A 200 -1.05 34.60 -10.86
CA ARG A 200 -1.76 33.63 -11.70
C ARG A 200 -2.61 32.75 -10.80
N ASP A 201 -3.91 32.79 -11.00
CA ASP A 201 -4.84 31.95 -10.25
C ASP A 201 -4.76 30.51 -10.80
N SER A 202 -4.34 29.56 -9.96
CA SER A 202 -4.48 28.13 -10.25
C SER A 202 -5.95 27.70 -10.23
N ILE A 203 -6.29 26.59 -10.90
CA ILE A 203 -7.66 26.02 -10.88
C ILE A 203 -8.17 25.88 -9.43
N GLN A 204 -7.31 25.41 -8.53
CA GLN A 204 -7.65 25.24 -7.12
C GLN A 204 -7.91 26.57 -6.42
N SER A 205 -6.99 27.54 -6.56
CA SER A 205 -7.13 28.85 -5.90
C SER A 205 -8.38 29.58 -6.39
N TRP A 206 -8.67 29.53 -7.69
CA TRP A 206 -9.86 30.15 -8.30
C TRP A 206 -11.16 29.52 -7.81
N THR A 207 -11.27 28.19 -7.89
CA THR A 207 -12.49 27.48 -7.47
C THR A 207 -12.75 27.64 -5.97
N CYS A 208 -11.70 27.63 -5.15
CA CYS A 208 -11.82 27.87 -3.71
C CYS A 208 -12.12 29.32 -3.35
N LYS A 209 -11.57 30.30 -4.07
CA LYS A 209 -11.89 31.74 -3.89
C LYS A 209 -13.36 32.00 -4.13
N PHE A 210 -13.94 31.45 -5.19
CA PHE A 210 -15.38 31.54 -5.47
C PHE A 210 -16.22 30.80 -4.42
N SER A 211 -15.82 29.58 -4.04
CA SER A 211 -16.56 28.81 -3.04
C SER A 211 -16.59 29.51 -1.67
N ARG A 212 -15.45 30.06 -1.22
CA ARG A 212 -15.33 30.74 0.08
C ARG A 212 -15.97 32.12 0.06
N GLY A 213 -15.73 32.91 -1.00
CA GLY A 213 -16.32 34.23 -1.17
C GLY A 213 -17.84 34.19 -1.19
N ALA A 214 -18.43 33.21 -1.90
CA ALA A 214 -19.87 33.02 -1.89
C ALA A 214 -20.41 32.61 -0.51
N SER A 215 -19.72 31.70 0.22
CA SER A 215 -20.14 31.35 1.58
C SER A 215 -20.03 32.49 2.57
N GLN A 216 -19.00 33.32 2.45
CA GLN A 216 -18.76 34.46 3.33
C GLN A 216 -19.79 35.56 3.08
N PHE A 217 -20.04 35.90 1.81
CA PHE A 217 -21.10 36.84 1.46
C PHE A 217 -22.47 36.39 1.97
N MET A 218 -22.81 35.10 1.86
CA MET A 218 -24.08 34.58 2.39
C MET A 218 -24.16 34.71 3.91
N ALA A 219 -23.07 34.46 4.63
CA ALA A 219 -23.01 34.63 6.08
C ALA A 219 -23.16 36.11 6.49
N ASP A 220 -22.47 37.01 5.78
CA ASP A 220 -22.53 38.45 6.02
C ASP A 220 -23.92 39.01 5.68
N ALA A 221 -24.51 38.61 4.56
CA ALA A 221 -25.88 39.01 4.18
C ALA A 221 -26.93 38.55 5.20
N HIS A 222 -26.78 37.33 5.75
CA HIS A 222 -27.65 36.83 6.81
C HIS A 222 -27.46 37.60 8.12
N SER A 223 -26.23 37.99 8.45
CA SER A 223 -25.91 38.81 9.64
C SER A 223 -26.48 40.23 9.54
N LEU A 224 -26.40 40.84 8.35
CA LEU A 224 -26.92 42.18 8.08
C LEU A 224 -28.42 42.23 7.73
N GLN A 225 -29.14 41.11 7.76
CA GLN A 225 -30.56 41.00 7.40
C GLN A 225 -30.90 41.61 6.02
N ILE A 226 -29.93 41.65 5.10
CA ILE A 226 -30.14 42.22 3.77
C ILE A 226 -31.01 41.22 2.99
N PRO A 227 -32.20 41.61 2.48
CA PRO A 227 -33.03 40.70 1.70
C PRO A 227 -32.35 40.43 0.36
N VAL A 228 -31.67 39.28 0.28
CA VAL A 228 -31.12 38.77 -0.98
C VAL A 228 -32.27 38.11 -1.74
N TYR A 229 -32.78 38.77 -2.78
CA TYR A 229 -33.88 38.27 -3.63
C TYR A 229 -33.51 37.04 -4.49
N VAL A 230 -32.41 36.35 -4.15
CA VAL A 230 -31.99 35.13 -4.81
C VAL A 230 -32.43 33.97 -3.93
N THR A 231 -33.54 33.34 -4.30
CA THR A 231 -34.24 32.30 -3.52
C THR A 231 -33.38 31.08 -3.15
N ASN A 232 -32.20 30.94 -3.78
CA ASN A 232 -31.23 29.86 -3.55
C ASN A 232 -29.79 30.37 -3.26
N GLY A 233 -29.61 31.65 -2.91
CA GLY A 233 -28.30 32.28 -2.71
C GLY A 233 -27.61 32.71 -4.02
N ILE A 234 -26.43 33.37 -3.92
CA ILE A 234 -25.65 33.78 -5.10
C ILE A 234 -25.40 32.54 -5.97
N PRO A 235 -25.60 32.61 -7.31
CA PRO A 235 -25.32 31.49 -8.20
C PRO A 235 -23.81 31.22 -8.23
N ILE A 236 -23.35 30.32 -7.36
CA ILE A 236 -22.05 29.68 -7.49
C ILE A 236 -22.15 28.81 -8.75
N PRO A 237 -21.22 28.95 -9.72
CA PRO A 237 -21.20 28.05 -10.87
C PRO A 237 -21.23 26.60 -10.40
N ALA A 238 -22.18 25.83 -10.94
CA ALA A 238 -22.52 24.51 -10.41
C ALA A 238 -21.26 23.63 -10.31
N GLY A 239 -20.97 23.16 -9.09
CA GLY A 239 -19.86 22.24 -8.81
C GLY A 239 -18.56 22.88 -8.33
N PHE A 240 -18.41 24.22 -8.28
CA PHE A 240 -17.16 24.84 -7.81
C PHE A 240 -16.82 24.51 -6.35
N LYS A 241 -17.82 24.42 -5.47
CA LYS A 241 -17.64 23.95 -4.08
C LYS A 241 -17.08 22.52 -4.02
N ARG A 242 -17.57 21.65 -4.90
CA ARG A 242 -17.12 20.26 -5.00
C ARG A 242 -15.70 20.18 -5.56
N LEU A 243 -15.40 20.94 -6.62
CA LEU A 243 -14.07 21.02 -7.22
C LEU A 243 -13.00 21.53 -6.23
N CYS A 244 -13.33 22.57 -5.46
CA CYS A 244 -12.44 23.06 -4.41
C CYS A 244 -12.15 21.96 -3.37
N LYS A 245 -13.19 21.23 -2.93
CA LYS A 245 -13.02 20.14 -1.98
C LYS A 245 -12.24 18.95 -2.55
N GLU A 246 -12.48 18.57 -3.80
CA GLU A 246 -11.74 17.48 -4.46
C GLU A 246 -10.26 17.83 -4.60
N SER A 247 -9.92 19.07 -4.95
CA SER A 247 -8.51 19.51 -5.05
C SER A 247 -7.84 19.65 -3.68
N GLU A 248 -8.54 20.15 -2.66
CA GLU A 248 -8.03 20.18 -1.27
C GLU A 248 -7.75 18.76 -0.74
N VAL A 249 -8.66 17.81 -1.03
CA VAL A 249 -8.47 16.39 -0.67
C VAL A 249 -7.28 15.80 -1.42
N SER A 250 -7.12 16.09 -2.70
CA SER A 250 -5.97 15.63 -3.50
C SER A 250 -4.63 16.12 -2.93
N GLN A 251 -4.53 17.39 -2.53
CA GLN A 251 -3.34 17.89 -1.85
C GLN A 251 -3.03 17.10 -0.56
N GLY A 252 -4.06 16.81 0.23
CA GLY A 252 -3.94 15.95 1.40
C GLY A 252 -3.48 14.53 1.06
N LEU A 253 -3.99 13.95 -0.03
CA LEU A 253 -3.60 12.62 -0.50
C LEU A 253 -2.14 12.58 -0.98
N ILE A 254 -1.63 13.64 -1.61
CA ILE A 254 -0.22 13.74 -1.99
C ILE A 254 0.69 13.86 -0.77
N ALA A 255 0.29 14.63 0.24
CA ALA A 255 1.02 14.68 1.51
C ALA A 255 1.01 13.31 2.22
N ALA A 256 -0.12 12.59 2.18
CA ALA A 256 -0.21 11.22 2.68
C ALA A 256 0.71 10.26 1.89
N LEU A 257 0.78 10.38 0.56
CA LEU A 257 1.69 9.59 -0.27
C LEU A 257 3.16 9.82 0.12
N LEU A 258 3.56 11.07 0.38
CA LEU A 258 4.91 11.36 0.86
C LEU A 258 5.21 10.61 2.18
N ALA A 259 4.26 10.61 3.12
CA ALA A 259 4.41 9.89 4.38
C ALA A 259 4.46 8.36 4.16
N LEU A 260 3.60 7.82 3.28
CA LEU A 260 3.62 6.40 2.92
C LEU A 260 4.95 5.99 2.29
N GLU A 261 5.49 6.80 1.39
CA GLU A 261 6.78 6.52 0.74
C GLU A 261 7.95 6.60 1.74
N ALA A 262 7.92 7.51 2.71
CA ALA A 262 8.89 7.52 3.80
C ALA A 262 8.84 6.23 4.63
N VAL A 263 7.63 5.72 4.92
CA VAL A 263 7.46 4.42 5.60
C VAL A 263 7.94 3.27 4.71
N ASN A 264 7.66 3.30 3.40
CA ASN A 264 8.15 2.30 2.44
C ASN A 264 9.68 2.22 2.48
N VAL A 265 10.37 3.37 2.41
CA VAL A 265 11.84 3.43 2.50
C VAL A 265 12.33 2.87 3.83
N GLY A 266 11.68 3.20 4.95
CA GLY A 266 12.02 2.62 6.26
C GLY A 266 11.96 1.09 6.26
N VAL A 267 10.87 0.51 5.76
CA VAL A 267 10.68 -0.96 5.65
C VAL A 267 11.69 -1.58 4.67
N ALA A 268 12.03 -0.88 3.60
CA ALA A 268 13.03 -1.31 2.63
C ALA A 268 14.44 -1.37 3.26
N VAL A 269 14.85 -0.32 3.97
CA VAL A 269 16.12 -0.23 4.68
C VAL A 269 16.25 -1.33 5.74
N VAL A 270 15.21 -1.55 6.54
CA VAL A 270 15.18 -2.66 7.52
C VAL A 270 15.38 -4.01 6.83
N GLY A 271 14.74 -4.22 5.67
CA GLY A 271 14.96 -5.42 4.86
C GLY A 271 16.39 -5.62 4.38
N VAL A 272 17.02 -4.55 3.87
CA VAL A 272 18.42 -4.58 3.41
C VAL A 272 19.37 -4.84 4.59
N LEU A 273 19.13 -4.22 5.75
CA LEU A 273 19.93 -4.43 6.95
C LEU A 273 19.84 -5.88 7.47
N LEU A 274 18.65 -6.48 7.45
CA LEU A 274 18.46 -7.87 7.86
C LEU A 274 19.19 -8.85 6.93
N GLU A 275 19.09 -8.65 5.62
CA GLU A 275 19.84 -9.44 4.62
C GLU A 275 21.35 -9.27 4.82
N ARG A 276 21.83 -8.04 4.99
CA ARG A 276 23.26 -7.73 5.21
C ARG A 276 23.79 -8.37 6.49
N ASN A 277 23.02 -8.30 7.58
CA ASN A 277 23.38 -8.94 8.85
C ASN A 277 23.48 -10.46 8.70
N MET A 278 22.56 -11.09 7.96
CA MET A 278 22.61 -12.53 7.71
C MET A 278 23.76 -12.93 6.78
N ALA A 279 24.05 -12.12 5.75
CA ALA A 279 25.21 -12.33 4.88
C ALA A 279 26.52 -12.27 5.66
N ASN A 280 26.69 -11.26 6.52
CA ASN A 280 27.86 -11.12 7.40
C ASN A 280 28.02 -12.30 8.37
N ARG A 281 26.91 -12.80 8.95
CA ARG A 281 26.94 -13.99 9.82
C ARG A 281 27.23 -15.27 9.05
N ARG A 282 26.96 -15.33 7.74
CA ARG A 282 27.35 -16.47 6.88
C ARG A 282 28.84 -16.40 6.59
N THR A 283 29.39 -15.24 6.23
CA THR A 283 30.82 -15.08 5.94
C THR A 283 31.71 -15.36 7.16
N GLN A 284 31.33 -14.90 8.35
CA GLN A 284 32.04 -15.22 9.60
C GLN A 284 32.11 -16.73 9.86
N ARG A 285 31.01 -17.46 9.63
CA ARG A 285 30.98 -18.91 9.79
C ARG A 285 31.87 -19.65 8.78
N TYR A 286 32.00 -19.14 7.55
CA TYR A 286 32.94 -19.70 6.58
C TYR A 286 34.40 -19.42 6.96
N ALA A 287 34.70 -18.23 7.49
CA ALA A 287 36.04 -17.87 7.96
C ALA A 287 36.50 -18.72 9.17
N GLU A 288 35.64 -18.89 10.18
CA GLU A 288 35.94 -19.77 11.32
C GLU A 288 36.15 -21.23 10.90
N LYS A 289 35.43 -21.69 9.87
CA LYS A 289 35.58 -23.04 9.35
C LYS A 289 36.92 -23.21 8.62
N SER A 290 37.34 -22.22 7.83
CA SER A 290 38.66 -22.25 7.18
C SER A 290 39.80 -22.26 8.20
N GLU A 291 39.70 -21.47 9.27
CA GLU A 291 40.74 -21.40 10.31
C GLU A 291 40.85 -22.71 11.11
N LYS A 292 39.72 -23.32 11.47
CA LYS A 292 39.75 -24.64 12.14
C LYS A 292 40.34 -25.72 11.23
N GLN A 293 40.10 -25.64 9.93
CA GLN A 293 40.65 -26.59 8.97
C GLN A 293 42.17 -26.43 8.82
N THR A 294 42.70 -25.20 8.77
CA THR A 294 44.16 -24.97 8.71
C THR A 294 44.88 -25.46 9.96
N VAL A 295 44.34 -25.20 11.16
CA VAL A 295 44.93 -25.68 12.43
C VAL A 295 44.94 -27.21 12.53
N SER A 296 43.91 -27.88 11.98
CA SER A 296 43.89 -29.34 11.92
C SER A 296 44.93 -29.93 10.96
N PHE A 297 45.24 -29.25 9.86
CA PHE A 297 46.29 -29.69 8.93
C PHE A 297 47.70 -29.52 9.52
N GLU A 298 47.95 -28.50 10.34
CA GLU A 298 49.27 -28.26 10.93
C GLU A 298 49.65 -29.25 12.05
N LYS A 299 48.65 -29.94 12.63
CA LYS A 299 48.87 -30.91 13.72
C LYS A 299 49.13 -32.34 13.26
N ASN A 300 49.00 -32.62 11.96
CA ASN A 300 49.24 -33.93 11.35
C ASN A 300 50.53 -33.94 10.55
#